data_AF-A0A7S0ZFZ5-F1
#
_entry.id   AF-A0A7S0ZFZ5-F1
#
_cell.length_a   1.000
_cell.length_b   1.000
_cell.length_c   1.000
_cell.angle_alpha   90.00
_cell.angle_beta   90.00
_cell.angle_gamma   90.00
#
_symmetry.space_group_name_H-M   'P 1'
#
loop_
_entity.id
_entity.type
_entity.pdbx_description
1 polymer ?
#
loop_
_entity_poly.entity_id
_entity_poly.type
_entity_poly.pdbx_seq_one_letter_code
_entity_poly.pdbx_strand_id
1 'polypeptide(L)'
;VEQSSKLMSEPVWRLPLEHEYCENLKSEIADYKHLGGRNGSTIEAALFLEYFVNPGVHWVHIDIAPTSWDFSKKTATGFGAKLLSNVVTRIAEGTVDIS
;
A
#
# COMPACT_ATOMS: atom_id res chain seq x y z
N VAL A 1 10.53 -2.76 2.56
CA VAL A 1 9.27 -3.19 3.22
C VAL A 1 9.24 -4.70 3.48
N GLU A 2 9.34 -5.56 2.47
CA GLU A 2 9.26 -7.03 2.65
C GLU A 2 10.29 -7.62 3.62
N GLN A 3 11.52 -7.10 3.63
CA GLN A 3 12.54 -7.51 4.60
C GLN A 3 12.11 -7.13 6.04
N SER A 4 11.68 -5.90 6.26
CA SER A 4 11.16 -5.42 7.56
C SER A 4 9.92 -6.20 8.01
N SER A 5 9.05 -6.59 7.08
CA SER A 5 7.90 -7.45 7.36
C SER A 5 8.31 -8.78 7.99
N LYS A 6 9.35 -9.43 7.45
CA LYS A 6 9.91 -10.68 8.00
C LYS A 6 10.53 -10.46 9.38
N LEU A 7 11.28 -9.38 9.56
CA LEU A 7 11.96 -9.06 10.83
C LEU A 7 10.97 -8.74 11.96
N MET A 8 9.87 -8.04 11.64
CA MET A 8 8.90 -7.55 12.63
C MET A 8 7.71 -8.50 12.86
N SER A 9 7.68 -9.63 12.13
CA SER A 9 6.57 -10.59 12.11
C SER A 9 5.22 -9.92 11.78
N GLU A 10 5.23 -8.99 10.83
CA GLU A 10 4.04 -8.34 10.27
C GLU A 10 3.99 -8.66 8.77
N PRO A 11 3.41 -9.81 8.38
CA PRO A 11 3.49 -10.32 7.01
C PRO A 11 2.82 -9.38 6.01
N VAL A 12 3.53 -9.06 4.94
CA VAL A 12 3.00 -8.32 3.78
C VAL A 12 3.13 -9.18 2.54
N TRP A 13 2.26 -8.92 1.57
CA TRP A 13 2.32 -9.54 0.26
C TRP A 13 2.31 -8.46 -0.81
N ARG A 14 3.35 -8.41 -1.64
CA ARG A 14 3.41 -7.46 -2.75
C ARG A 14 2.43 -7.90 -3.84
N LEU A 15 1.42 -7.09 -4.07
CA LEU A 15 0.55 -7.21 -5.23
C LEU A 15 1.17 -6.52 -6.46
N PRO A 16 0.85 -6.98 -7.68
CA PRO A 16 1.22 -6.26 -8.88
C PRO A 16 0.49 -4.92 -8.96
N LEU A 17 1.16 -3.92 -9.52
CA LEU A 17 0.56 -2.63 -9.87
C LEU A 17 0.22 -2.67 -11.37
N GLU A 18 -0.84 -3.40 -11.70
CA GLU A 18 -1.23 -3.69 -13.08
C GLU A 18 -1.93 -2.50 -13.71
N HIS A 19 -1.21 -1.75 -14.56
CA HIS A 19 -1.68 -0.47 -15.09
C HIS A 19 -2.86 -0.61 -16.07
N GLU A 20 -3.11 -1.80 -16.62
CA GLU A 20 -4.32 -2.05 -17.43
C GLU A 20 -5.60 -1.75 -16.64
N TYR A 21 -5.57 -1.83 -15.30
CA TYR A 21 -6.74 -1.53 -14.46
C TYR A 21 -7.06 -0.03 -14.40
N CYS A 22 -6.18 0.86 -14.87
CA CYS A 22 -6.48 2.30 -14.99
C CYS A 22 -7.65 2.58 -15.93
N GLU A 23 -7.94 1.70 -16.90
CA GLU A 23 -9.12 1.80 -17.76
C GLU A 23 -10.42 1.82 -16.95
N ASN A 24 -10.47 1.05 -15.86
CA ASN A 24 -11.63 1.01 -14.99
C ASN A 24 -11.82 2.31 -14.22
N LEU A 25 -10.79 3.14 -14.07
CA LEU A 25 -10.83 4.40 -13.31
C LEU A 25 -11.15 5.63 -14.18
N LYS A 26 -11.38 5.46 -15.49
CA LYS A 26 -11.81 6.55 -16.38
C LYS A 26 -13.18 7.09 -15.95
N SER A 27 -13.33 8.41 -16.05
CA SER A 27 -14.57 9.13 -15.78
C SER A 27 -14.97 9.94 -17.02
N GLU A 28 -16.29 10.06 -17.25
CA GLU A 28 -16.83 10.85 -18.37
C GLU A 28 -16.85 12.36 -18.06
N ILE A 29 -16.69 12.73 -16.78
CA ILE A 29 -16.85 14.11 -16.30
C ILE A 29 -15.57 14.65 -15.67
N ALA A 30 -14.80 13.79 -14.99
CA ALA A 30 -13.60 14.16 -14.25
C ALA A 30 -12.38 13.46 -14.82
N ASP A 31 -11.17 13.86 -14.39
CA ASP A 31 -9.93 13.21 -14.82
C ASP A 31 -9.94 11.71 -14.47
N TYR A 32 -10.41 11.38 -13.26
CA TYR A 32 -10.51 10.02 -12.74
C TYR A 32 -11.73 9.86 -11.82
N LYS A 33 -12.29 8.65 -11.76
CA LYS A 33 -13.20 8.23 -10.68
C LYS A 33 -12.43 7.37 -9.67
N HIS A 34 -12.88 7.39 -8.41
CA HIS A 34 -12.22 6.72 -7.30
C HIS A 34 -12.54 5.21 -7.17
N LEU A 35 -13.41 4.67 -8.03
CA LEU A 35 -13.85 3.27 -8.00
C LEU A 35 -13.98 2.73 -9.43
N GLY A 36 -13.34 1.59 -9.73
CA GLY A 36 -13.45 0.91 -11.02
C GLY A 36 -14.42 -0.27 -11.02
N GLY A 37 -14.56 -0.96 -9.89
CA GLY A 37 -15.55 -2.03 -9.70
C GLY A 37 -15.22 -2.91 -8.51
N ARG A 38 -15.84 -4.10 -8.43
CA ARG A 38 -15.56 -5.07 -7.36
C ARG A 38 -14.31 -5.91 -7.64
N ASN A 39 -14.00 -6.18 -8.90
CA ASN A 39 -12.88 -7.03 -9.28
C ASN A 39 -11.62 -6.18 -9.40
N GLY A 40 -10.55 -6.54 -8.68
CA GLY A 40 -9.29 -5.79 -8.74
C GLY A 40 -9.29 -4.49 -7.93
N SER A 41 -10.30 -4.24 -7.09
CA SER A 41 -10.48 -2.98 -6.35
C SER A 41 -9.27 -2.58 -5.50
N THR A 42 -8.54 -3.54 -4.93
CA THR A 42 -7.29 -3.26 -4.17
C THR A 42 -6.19 -2.69 -5.07
N ILE A 43 -6.05 -3.19 -6.30
CA ILE A 43 -5.05 -2.70 -7.26
C ILE A 43 -5.51 -1.36 -7.84
N GLU A 44 -6.80 -1.23 -8.19
CA GLU A 44 -7.41 0.02 -8.65
C GLU A 44 -7.23 1.16 -7.63
N ALA A 45 -7.43 0.89 -6.33
CA ALA A 45 -7.19 1.87 -5.28
C ALA A 45 -5.72 2.29 -5.21
N ALA A 46 -4.78 1.35 -5.36
CA ALA A 46 -3.35 1.67 -5.40
C ALA A 46 -2.98 2.53 -6.62
N LEU A 47 -3.51 2.22 -7.80
CA LEU A 47 -3.31 3.02 -9.03
C LEU A 47 -3.92 4.42 -8.90
N PHE A 48 -5.09 4.53 -8.28
CA PHE A 48 -5.69 5.83 -7.98
C PHE A 48 -4.78 6.67 -7.07
N LEU A 49 -4.14 6.06 -6.07
CA LEU A 49 -3.17 6.77 -5.21
C LEU A 49 -1.88 7.14 -5.96
N GLU A 50 -1.39 6.27 -6.84
CA GLU A 50 -0.20 6.50 -7.66
C GLU A 50 -0.32 7.76 -8.53
N TYR A 51 -1.51 8.04 -9.05
CA TYR A 51 -1.78 9.24 -9.84
C TYR A 51 -1.38 10.56 -9.14
N PHE A 52 -1.39 10.58 -7.80
CA PHE A 52 -1.02 11.75 -7.00
C PHE A 52 0.45 11.78 -6.56
N VAL A 53 1.23 10.75 -6.91
CA VAL A 53 2.66 10.68 -6.60
C VAL A 53 3.45 11.36 -7.72
N ASN A 54 4.28 12.35 -7.35
CA ASN A 54 5.10 13.05 -8.33
C ASN A 54 6.13 12.10 -8.99
N PRO A 55 6.44 12.29 -10.28
CA PRO A 55 7.49 11.53 -10.95
C PRO A 55 8.82 11.59 -10.20
N GLY A 56 9.48 10.43 -10.06
CA GLY A 56 10.75 10.31 -9.35
C GLY A 56 10.64 10.17 -7.83
N VAL A 57 9.43 10.22 -7.25
CA VAL A 57 9.23 9.94 -5.82
C VAL A 57 9.05 8.44 -5.61
N HIS A 58 9.97 7.83 -4.85
CA HIS A 58 9.78 6.45 -4.41
C HIS A 58 8.61 6.35 -3.44
N TRP A 59 7.67 5.45 -3.72
CA TRP A 59 6.45 5.32 -2.94
C TRP A 59 6.07 3.87 -2.70
N VAL A 60 5.23 3.67 -1.68
CA VAL A 60 4.59 2.39 -1.38
C VAL A 60 3.25 2.66 -0.71
N HIS A 61 2.23 1.88 -1.09
CA HIS A 61 0.97 1.78 -0.38
C HIS A 61 0.89 0.45 0.37
N ILE A 62 0.48 0.49 1.64
CA ILE A 62 0.25 -0.70 2.46
C ILE A 62 -1.24 -0.68 2.84
N ASP A 63 -2.05 -1.50 2.18
CA ASP A 63 -3.44 -1.71 2.56
C ASP A 63 -3.52 -2.58 3.81
N ILE A 64 -4.04 -2.01 4.90
CA ILE A 64 -4.17 -2.66 6.20
C ILE A 64 -5.62 -2.91 6.61
N ALA A 65 -6.59 -2.65 5.72
CA ALA A 65 -8.01 -2.82 6.05
C ALA A 65 -8.29 -4.18 6.73
N PRO A 66 -7.84 -5.33 6.21
CA PRO A 66 -8.13 -6.62 6.84
C PRO A 66 -7.26 -6.91 8.08
N THR A 67 -6.11 -6.26 8.24
CA THR A 67 -5.15 -6.56 9.31
C THR A 67 -5.27 -5.61 10.51
N SER A 68 -5.95 -4.48 10.35
CA SER A 68 -6.06 -3.42 11.37
C SER A 68 -6.91 -3.80 12.60
N TRP A 69 -7.81 -4.77 12.45
CA TRP A 69 -8.78 -5.15 13.48
C TRP A 69 -8.93 -6.66 13.64
N ASP A 70 -8.81 -7.15 14.88
CA ASP A 70 -9.09 -8.54 15.22
C ASP A 70 -10.57 -8.66 15.58
N PHE A 71 -11.38 -9.19 14.66
CA PHE A 71 -12.81 -9.38 14.88
C PHE A 71 -13.15 -10.40 15.97
N SER A 72 -12.26 -11.36 16.26
CA SER A 72 -12.47 -12.36 17.32
C SER A 72 -12.32 -11.73 18.70
N LYS A 73 -11.31 -10.88 18.87
CA LYS A 73 -11.04 -10.16 20.12
C LYS A 73 -11.72 -8.79 20.19
N LYS A 74 -12.33 -8.34 19.10
CA LYS A 74 -12.96 -7.02 18.93
C LYS A 74 -12.04 -5.88 19.37
N THR A 75 -10.81 -5.89 18.88
CA THR A 75 -9.80 -4.90 19.25
C THR A 75 -8.88 -4.56 18.07
N ALA A 76 -8.23 -3.40 18.14
CA ALA A 76 -7.22 -3.00 17.18
C ALA A 76 -5.96 -3.85 17.34
N THR A 77 -5.35 -4.25 16.21
CA THR A 77 -4.14 -5.10 16.22
C THR A 77 -2.85 -4.30 16.38
N GLY A 78 -2.86 -3.02 16.00
CA GLY A 78 -1.66 -2.21 15.85
C GLY A 78 -0.78 -2.62 14.66
N PHE A 79 -1.31 -3.44 13.74
CA PHE A 79 -0.57 -3.91 12.57
C PHE A 79 0.01 -2.74 11.76
N GLY A 80 1.26 -2.87 11.36
CA GLY A 80 1.97 -1.89 10.53
C GLY A 80 2.81 -0.92 11.35
N ALA A 81 2.57 -0.77 12.65
CA ALA A 81 3.34 0.13 13.51
C ALA A 81 4.81 -0.31 13.62
N LYS A 82 5.06 -1.61 13.88
CA LYS A 82 6.43 -2.15 13.96
C LYS A 82 7.09 -2.16 12.59
N LEU A 83 6.36 -2.56 11.56
CA LEU A 83 6.82 -2.56 10.17
C LEU A 83 7.30 -1.17 9.74
N LEU A 84 6.46 -0.14 9.90
CA LEU A 84 6.79 1.22 9.50
C LEU A 84 7.96 1.77 10.30
N SER A 85 7.95 1.57 11.63
CA SER A 85 9.07 1.96 12.50
C SER A 85 10.39 1.36 12.02
N ASN A 86 10.41 0.05 11.75
CA ASN A 86 11.62 -0.61 11.26
C ASN A 86 12.04 -0.15 9.86
N VAL A 87 11.10 0.10 8.95
CA VAL A 87 11.40 0.63 7.60
C VAL A 87 12.07 1.99 7.71
N VAL A 88 11.50 2.92 8.50
CA VAL A 88 12.03 4.28 8.67
C VAL A 88 13.42 4.24 9.33
N THR A 89 13.60 3.44 10.39
CA THR A 89 14.90 3.27 11.04
C THR A 89 15.96 2.78 10.05
N ARG A 90 15.63 1.76 9.25
CA ARG A 90 16.58 1.20 8.29
C ARG A 90 16.96 2.17 7.17
N ILE A 91 16.02 3.00 6.72
CA ILE A 91 16.29 4.08 5.76
C ILE A 91 17.22 5.12 6.40
N ALA A 92 16.93 5.55 7.64
CA ALA A 92 17.75 6.53 8.36
C ALA A 92 19.18 6.05 8.63
N GLU A 93 19.36 4.75 8.87
CA GLU A 93 20.67 4.11 9.07
C GLU A 93 21.43 3.85 7.75
N GLY A 94 20.83 4.13 6.58
CA GLY A 94 21.44 3.85 5.28
C GLY A 94 21.58 2.35 4.96
N THR A 95 20.81 1.49 5.65
CA THR A 95 20.82 0.03 5.43
C THR A 95 19.89 -0.42 4.31
N VAL A 96 19.16 0.52 3.72
CA VAL A 96 18.31 0.33 2.55
C VAL A 96 18.68 1.43 1.56
N ASP A 97 19.09 1.01 0.37
CA ASP A 97 19.26 1.91 -0.76
C ASP A 97 17.88 2.29 -1.31
N ILE A 98 17.59 3.58 -1.27
CA ILE A 98 16.36 4.20 -1.81
C ILE A 98 16.70 5.25 -2.86
N SER A 99 17.95 5.25 -3.36
CA SER A 99 18.40 6.11 -4.46
C SER A 99 18.01 5.59 -5.84
#